data_AF-A0A359BK67-F1
#
_entry.id   AF-A0A359BK67-F1
#
_cell.length_a   1.000
_cell.length_b   1.000
_cell.length_c   1.000
_cell.angle_alpha   90.00
_cell.angle_beta   90.00
_cell.angle_gamma   90.00
#
_symmetry.space_group_name_H-M   'P 1'
#
loop_
_entity.id
_entity.type
_entity.pdbx_description
1 polymer ?
#
loop_
_entity_poly.entity_id
_entity_poly.type
_entity_poly.pdbx_seq_one_letter_code
_entity_poly.pdbx_strand_id
1 'polypeptide(L)'
;MSSSQVRYNNTLSCDKFEHTNPITYAQQSYPIGAVRFGSSVSNGAFLRNLSGVHDPYSGVVILNNKELNQFYQDLAKKDTGVKKINLLENYTESMFPVEKSVYYLMFGDILLDNRRSMQDVLQAKQPRALKNLIKTQQQVFNNIDDAAQNLSENNKLKVEHALDKAREQILISHKDKNHFRKGKFENDLMRIAQSDVFARLENKMNELPEEEKDVALEKLYNVERIFETTPYYTNIKGKTPLKMVHELQAEYLPESLKEENEMQPILDLAQDLPTTKTDVNAFIVEMSDKDDSVIAKRLISESIGTIEHVVPESKGGENEADNFMFVTKARNEERGNKSLNKFKKMHPDIPKNCQQYLDDVIKNCEDGRMRGYEWYPFVIRDIIKSEVGVNVAIKSYRMSPQKAFRTFPNRLKEKYPQYSKYFTKPQ
;
A
#
# COMPACT_ATOMS: atom_id res chain seq x y z
N MET A 1 64.99 -5.93 32.26
CA MET A 1 64.10 -6.78 31.44
C MET A 1 62.68 -6.59 31.92
N SER A 2 61.79 -6.40 30.95
CA SER A 2 60.37 -6.05 31.01
C SER A 2 59.52 -6.81 32.05
N SER A 3 58.68 -6.11 32.80
CA SER A 3 57.22 -6.12 32.55
C SER A 3 56.48 -5.24 33.55
N SER A 4 55.90 -4.17 33.02
CA SER A 4 54.99 -3.23 33.68
C SER A 4 53.60 -3.85 33.84
N GLN A 5 53.17 -4.10 35.07
CA GLN A 5 51.77 -4.35 35.40
C GLN A 5 51.06 -3.02 35.63
N VAL A 6 50.26 -2.61 34.65
CA VAL A 6 49.31 -1.51 34.78
C VAL A 6 48.07 -2.03 35.52
N ARG A 7 47.85 -1.54 36.74
CA ARG A 7 46.58 -1.68 37.46
C ARG A 7 45.59 -0.65 36.92
N TYR A 8 44.53 -1.10 36.26
CA TYR A 8 43.36 -0.28 36.00
C TYR A 8 42.40 -0.38 37.19
N ASN A 9 42.36 0.68 38.00
CA ASN A 9 41.19 1.01 38.80
C ASN A 9 40.12 1.55 37.84
N ASN A 10 38.94 0.95 37.82
CA ASN A 10 37.70 1.61 37.40
C ASN A 10 36.53 1.00 38.16
N THR A 11 36.30 1.54 39.36
CA THR A 11 34.95 1.68 39.92
C THR A 11 34.17 2.62 39.00
N LEU A 12 33.24 2.09 38.22
CA LEU A 12 32.20 2.89 37.57
C LEU A 12 30.86 2.53 38.21
N SER A 13 30.36 3.55 38.90
CA SER A 13 29.03 3.74 39.44
C SER A 13 27.95 3.28 38.46
N CYS A 14 26.96 2.56 39.00
CA CYS A 14 25.69 2.30 38.36
C CYS A 14 24.92 3.62 38.28
N ASP A 15 25.05 4.31 37.16
CA ASP A 15 24.18 5.43 36.81
C ASP A 15 23.32 5.07 35.60
N LYS A 16 22.04 5.36 35.78
CA LYS A 16 20.90 5.03 34.91
C LYS A 16 21.16 5.45 33.47
N PHE A 17 21.27 4.48 32.56
CA PHE A 17 21.19 4.75 31.12
C PHE A 17 19.73 4.72 30.69
N GLU A 18 19.23 5.90 30.34
CA GLU A 18 17.98 6.09 29.64
C GLU A 18 18.02 5.36 28.29
N HIS A 19 17.07 4.46 28.08
CA HIS A 19 16.85 3.76 26.83
C HIS A 19 16.41 4.75 25.74
N THR A 20 17.30 5.10 24.82
CA THR A 20 16.91 5.76 23.57
C THR A 20 16.38 4.71 22.59
N ASN A 21 15.08 4.78 22.36
CA ASN A 21 14.28 3.87 21.52
C ASN A 21 14.81 3.76 20.07
N PRO A 22 14.66 2.59 19.43
CA PRO A 22 14.85 2.45 17.99
C PRO A 22 13.78 3.26 17.23
N ILE A 23 14.23 3.90 16.16
CA ILE A 23 13.47 4.80 15.28
C ILE A 23 12.16 4.14 14.83
N THR A 24 11.10 4.45 15.56
CA THR A 24 9.73 4.41 15.11
C THR A 24 9.60 5.52 14.08
N TYR A 25 9.03 5.22 12.91
CA TYR A 25 8.44 6.29 12.10
C TYR A 25 7.31 6.89 12.93
N ALA A 26 7.64 7.96 13.65
CA ALA A 26 6.69 8.80 14.32
C ALA A 26 5.73 9.34 13.27
N GLN A 27 4.53 8.77 13.21
CA GLN A 27 3.36 9.59 13.01
C GLN A 27 3.42 10.65 14.11
N GLN A 28 3.75 11.90 13.75
CA GLN A 28 3.61 13.02 14.66
C GLN A 28 2.14 13.06 15.11
N SER A 29 1.92 12.64 16.36
CA SER A 29 0.69 12.92 17.08
C SER A 29 0.77 14.39 17.51
N TYR A 30 0.17 15.25 16.71
CA TYR A 30 -0.22 16.57 17.19
C TYR A 30 -1.34 16.38 18.22
N PRO A 31 -1.35 17.13 19.34
CA PRO A 31 -2.53 17.18 20.20
C PRO A 31 -3.69 17.67 19.33
N ILE A 32 -4.69 16.82 19.14
CA ILE A 32 -5.91 17.15 18.40
C ILE A 32 -6.71 18.14 19.26
N GLY A 33 -6.33 19.42 19.18
CA GLY A 33 -7.34 20.47 19.14
C GLY A 33 -8.23 20.16 17.94
N ALA A 34 -9.54 20.08 18.17
CA ALA A 34 -10.53 19.61 17.22
C ALA A 34 -10.54 20.43 15.91
N VAL A 35 -9.66 20.10 14.97
CA VAL A 35 -9.79 20.50 13.57
C VAL A 35 -10.53 19.36 12.87
N ARG A 36 -11.83 19.59 12.62
CA ARG A 36 -12.66 18.69 11.82
C ARG A 36 -12.27 18.83 10.36
N PHE A 37 -11.39 17.96 9.88
CA PHE A 37 -11.22 17.75 8.44
C PHE A 37 -12.38 16.87 7.95
N GLY A 38 -13.23 17.41 7.07
CA GLY A 38 -14.20 16.59 6.36
C GLY A 38 -13.45 15.60 5.47
N SER A 39 -13.64 14.29 5.65
CA SER A 39 -13.06 13.30 4.75
C SER A 39 -13.59 13.53 3.34
N SER A 40 -12.70 13.55 2.34
CA SER A 40 -13.01 13.68 0.91
C SER A 40 -13.84 12.52 0.33
N VAL A 41 -14.44 11.64 1.15
CA VAL A 41 -15.31 10.52 0.76
C VAL A 41 -16.50 10.38 1.73
N SER A 42 -16.94 11.48 2.34
CA SER A 42 -18.01 11.48 3.35
C SER A 42 -19.31 10.80 2.87
N ASN A 43 -19.60 10.90 1.56
CA ASN A 43 -20.75 10.25 0.93
C ASN A 43 -20.67 8.71 0.94
N GLY A 44 -19.48 8.12 1.05
CA GLY A 44 -19.27 6.67 1.13
C GLY A 44 -19.25 6.10 2.55
N ALA A 45 -19.46 6.92 3.58
CA ALA A 45 -19.28 6.51 4.98
C ALA A 45 -20.15 5.30 5.38
N PHE A 46 -21.32 5.12 4.75
CA PHE A 46 -22.20 3.97 4.98
C PHE A 46 -21.52 2.62 4.67
N LEU A 47 -20.58 2.58 3.73
CA LEU A 47 -19.84 1.37 3.37
C LEU A 47 -18.91 0.89 4.49
N ARG A 48 -18.45 1.80 5.38
CA ARG A 48 -17.58 1.44 6.51
C ARG A 48 -18.31 0.66 7.60
N ASN A 49 -19.64 0.58 7.54
CA ASN A 49 -20.45 -0.18 8.49
C ASN A 49 -20.76 -1.61 8.00
N LEU A 50 -20.35 -1.94 6.78
CA LEU A 50 -20.52 -3.28 6.25
C LEU A 50 -19.66 -4.28 7.02
N SER A 51 -20.18 -5.50 7.17
CA SER A 51 -19.52 -6.60 7.89
C SER A 51 -19.59 -7.87 7.04
N GLY A 52 -18.52 -8.66 7.09
CA GLY A 52 -18.40 -9.91 6.33
C GLY A 52 -18.47 -9.72 4.81
N VAL A 53 -17.95 -8.61 4.30
CA VAL A 53 -17.92 -8.31 2.85
C VAL A 53 -16.59 -8.73 2.26
N HIS A 54 -16.63 -9.51 1.19
CA HIS A 54 -15.43 -9.89 0.45
C HIS A 54 -14.97 -8.77 -0.46
N ASP A 55 -13.67 -8.53 -0.48
CA ASP A 55 -13.03 -7.53 -1.32
C ASP A 55 -13.25 -7.85 -2.80
N PRO A 56 -13.76 -6.88 -3.60
CA PRO A 56 -14.08 -7.13 -5.01
C PRO A 56 -12.85 -7.38 -5.87
N TYR A 57 -11.64 -7.12 -5.35
CA TYR A 57 -10.39 -7.31 -6.09
C TYR A 57 -9.68 -8.60 -5.75
N SER A 58 -9.79 -9.08 -4.52
CA SER A 58 -8.99 -10.18 -3.97
C SER A 58 -9.79 -11.31 -3.36
N GLY A 59 -11.07 -11.09 -3.06
CA GLY A 59 -11.92 -12.08 -2.42
C GLY A 59 -11.57 -12.37 -0.96
N VAL A 60 -10.69 -11.60 -0.33
CA VAL A 60 -10.48 -11.69 1.14
C VAL A 60 -11.58 -10.93 1.85
N VAL A 61 -11.95 -11.34 3.06
CA VAL A 61 -12.95 -10.64 3.86
C VAL A 61 -12.38 -9.32 4.39
N ILE A 62 -13.06 -8.22 4.09
CA ILE A 62 -12.69 -6.88 4.55
C ILE A 62 -13.05 -6.74 6.03
N LEU A 63 -12.12 -6.21 6.82
CA LEU A 63 -12.35 -5.85 8.21
C LEU A 63 -12.72 -4.38 8.33
N ASN A 64 -13.91 -4.09 8.85
CA ASN A 64 -14.25 -2.71 9.19
C ASN A 64 -13.50 -2.26 10.46
N ASN A 65 -13.51 -0.94 10.72
CA ASN A 65 -12.81 -0.37 11.88
C ASN A 65 -13.33 -0.92 13.22
N LYS A 66 -14.61 -1.27 13.31
CA LYS A 66 -15.19 -1.82 14.54
C LYS A 66 -14.65 -3.22 14.80
N GLU A 67 -14.62 -4.08 13.79
CA GLU A 67 -14.06 -5.44 13.85
C GLU A 67 -12.56 -5.41 14.17
N LEU A 68 -11.81 -4.53 13.52
CA LEU A 68 -10.37 -4.38 13.79
C LEU A 68 -10.09 -3.91 15.23
N ASN A 69 -10.85 -2.91 15.70
CA ASN A 69 -10.72 -2.44 17.08
C ASN A 69 -11.13 -3.52 18.09
N GLN A 70 -12.18 -4.28 17.80
CA GLN A 70 -12.59 -5.42 18.63
C GLN A 70 -11.48 -6.48 18.68
N PHE A 71 -10.88 -6.83 17.53
CA PHE A 71 -9.73 -7.71 17.48
C PHE A 71 -8.58 -7.20 18.35
N TYR A 72 -8.21 -5.92 18.28
CA TYR A 72 -7.13 -5.37 19.11
C TYR A 72 -7.44 -5.46 20.60
N GLN A 73 -8.68 -5.20 21.00
CA GLN A 73 -9.11 -5.34 22.39
C GLN A 73 -9.06 -6.80 22.85
N ASP A 74 -9.50 -7.73 22.02
CA ASP A 74 -9.50 -9.15 22.35
C ASP A 74 -8.11 -9.75 22.35
N LEU A 75 -7.23 -9.31 21.45
CA LEU A 75 -5.82 -9.65 21.40
C LEU A 75 -5.09 -9.22 22.67
N ALA A 76 -5.37 -8.01 23.18
CA ALA A 76 -4.78 -7.50 24.42
C ALA A 76 -5.16 -8.34 25.65
N LYS A 77 -6.29 -9.06 25.61
CA LYS A 77 -6.71 -9.98 26.68
C LYS A 77 -6.06 -11.37 26.57
N LYS A 78 -5.29 -11.66 25.50
CA LYS A 78 -4.61 -12.94 25.32
C LYS A 78 -3.17 -12.84 25.79
N ASP A 79 -2.85 -13.60 26.83
CA ASP A 79 -1.55 -13.62 27.52
C ASP A 79 -0.51 -14.55 26.88
N THR A 80 -0.92 -15.46 26.01
CA THR A 80 -0.09 -16.57 25.50
C THR A 80 -0.18 -16.69 23.99
N GLY A 81 0.88 -17.18 23.34
CA GLY A 81 0.94 -17.39 21.89
C GLY A 81 -0.22 -18.24 21.36
N VAL A 82 -0.57 -19.32 22.08
CA VAL A 82 -1.70 -20.21 21.75
C VAL A 82 -3.03 -19.48 21.76
N LYS A 83 -3.30 -18.68 22.81
CA LYS A 83 -4.56 -17.92 22.89
C LYS A 83 -4.66 -16.87 21.78
N LYS A 84 -3.53 -16.28 21.38
CA LYS A 84 -3.47 -15.30 20.29
C LYS A 84 -3.61 -15.96 18.92
N ILE A 85 -2.97 -17.10 18.67
CA ILE A 85 -3.10 -17.82 17.38
C ILE A 85 -4.51 -18.38 17.18
N ASN A 86 -5.15 -18.85 18.25
CA ASN A 86 -6.56 -19.28 18.20
C ASN A 86 -7.51 -18.11 17.98
N LEU A 87 -7.19 -16.90 18.47
CA LEU A 87 -7.97 -15.71 18.14
C LEU A 87 -7.88 -15.39 16.63
N LEU A 88 -6.68 -15.47 16.06
CA LEU A 88 -6.40 -15.21 14.64
C LEU A 88 -7.09 -16.18 13.68
N GLU A 89 -7.43 -17.39 14.12
CA GLU A 89 -8.15 -18.40 13.33
C GLU A 89 -9.45 -17.82 12.72
N ASN A 90 -10.17 -17.02 13.51
CA ASN A 90 -11.43 -16.37 13.12
C ASN A 90 -11.25 -15.32 12.00
N TYR A 91 -10.00 -14.94 11.67
CA TYR A 91 -9.68 -13.90 10.70
C TYR A 91 -8.91 -14.44 9.49
N THR A 92 -8.79 -15.77 9.35
CA THR A 92 -8.03 -16.40 8.24
C THR A 92 -8.62 -16.16 6.85
N GLU A 93 -9.91 -15.83 6.75
CA GLU A 93 -10.55 -15.39 5.50
C GLU A 93 -10.24 -13.93 5.14
N SER A 94 -9.81 -13.13 6.12
CA SER A 94 -9.32 -11.77 5.90
C SER A 94 -7.86 -11.75 5.50
N MET A 95 -7.08 -12.79 5.80
CA MET A 95 -5.64 -12.80 5.53
C MET A 95 -5.33 -12.94 4.03
N PHE A 96 -4.43 -12.10 3.54
CA PHE A 96 -3.82 -12.24 2.22
C PHE A 96 -2.89 -13.48 2.18
N PRO A 97 -2.49 -13.96 0.97
CA PRO A 97 -1.76 -15.22 0.84
C PRO A 97 -0.49 -15.33 1.70
N VAL A 98 0.29 -14.25 1.83
CA VAL A 98 1.50 -14.24 2.66
C VAL A 98 1.15 -14.38 4.13
N GLU A 99 0.24 -13.54 4.62
CA GLU A 99 -0.23 -13.54 6.00
C GLU A 99 -0.85 -14.89 6.37
N LYS A 100 -1.67 -15.46 5.49
CA LYS A 100 -2.29 -16.77 5.69
C LYS A 100 -1.25 -17.89 5.76
N SER A 101 -0.23 -17.84 4.92
CA SER A 101 0.89 -18.80 4.93
C SER A 101 1.69 -18.71 6.24
N VAL A 102 2.00 -17.50 6.69
CA VAL A 102 2.72 -17.27 7.95
C VAL A 102 1.86 -17.71 9.15
N TYR A 103 0.56 -17.42 9.13
CA TYR A 103 -0.38 -17.88 10.15
C TYR A 103 -0.34 -19.40 10.29
N TYR A 104 -0.51 -20.17 9.20
CA TYR A 104 -0.52 -21.64 9.29
C TYR A 104 0.83 -22.22 9.72
N LEU A 105 1.93 -21.57 9.32
CA LEU A 105 3.27 -21.92 9.77
C LEU A 105 3.41 -21.74 11.30
N MET A 106 2.85 -20.66 11.87
CA MET A 106 2.87 -20.45 13.33
C MET A 106 1.87 -21.34 14.05
N PHE A 107 0.68 -21.52 13.49
CA PHE A 107 -0.37 -22.38 14.04
C PHE A 107 0.12 -23.80 14.24
N GLY A 108 0.76 -24.40 13.23
CA GLY A 108 1.33 -25.75 13.34
C GLY A 108 2.39 -25.86 14.45
N ASP A 109 3.35 -24.94 14.49
CA ASP A 109 4.44 -24.96 15.48
C ASP A 109 3.93 -24.73 16.92
N ILE A 110 2.98 -23.81 17.13
CA ILE A 110 2.43 -23.46 18.46
C ILE A 110 1.53 -24.57 19.00
N LEU A 111 0.78 -25.28 18.14
CA LEU A 111 -0.01 -26.42 18.58
C LEU A 111 0.84 -27.61 19.02
N LEU A 112 2.04 -27.77 18.44
CA LEU A 112 2.99 -28.82 18.84
C LEU A 112 3.71 -28.49 20.16
N ASP A 113 4.03 -27.21 20.41
CA ASP A 113 4.56 -26.75 21.69
C ASP A 113 3.89 -25.44 22.13
N ASN A 114 2.91 -25.59 23.03
CA ASN A 114 2.04 -24.52 23.51
C ASN A 114 2.76 -23.46 24.37
N ARG A 115 4.04 -23.67 24.68
CA ARG A 115 4.90 -22.72 25.40
C ARG A 115 5.54 -21.70 24.47
N ARG A 116 5.60 -21.98 23.16
CA ARG A 116 6.21 -21.08 22.18
C ARG A 116 5.30 -19.89 21.93
N SER A 117 5.92 -18.71 21.89
CA SER A 117 5.31 -17.49 21.37
C SER A 117 5.34 -17.47 19.84
N MET A 118 4.57 -16.57 19.20
CA MET A 118 4.70 -16.34 17.76
C MET A 118 6.10 -15.85 17.41
N GLN A 119 6.68 -14.99 18.25
CA GLN A 119 8.05 -14.52 18.11
C GLN A 119 9.05 -15.69 18.09
N ASP A 120 8.96 -16.64 19.04
CA ASP A 120 9.85 -17.81 19.09
C ASP A 120 9.78 -18.67 17.82
N VAL A 121 8.59 -18.75 17.21
CA VAL A 121 8.40 -19.46 15.95
C VAL A 121 9.11 -18.75 14.80
N LEU A 122 8.91 -17.44 14.68
CA LEU A 122 9.55 -16.66 13.62
C LEU A 122 11.06 -16.59 13.78
N GLN A 123 11.58 -16.43 15.00
CA GLN A 123 13.02 -16.43 15.28
C GLN A 123 13.68 -17.76 14.90
N ALA A 124 13.05 -18.89 15.23
CA ALA A 124 13.57 -20.20 14.86
C ALA A 124 13.67 -20.41 13.34
N LYS A 125 12.77 -19.77 12.56
CA LYS A 125 12.73 -19.89 11.09
C LYS A 125 13.53 -18.77 10.38
N GLN A 126 13.86 -17.71 11.09
CA GLN A 126 14.52 -16.52 10.56
C GLN A 126 15.80 -16.83 9.77
N PRO A 127 16.74 -17.68 10.22
CA PRO A 127 17.99 -17.88 9.50
C PRO A 127 17.78 -18.47 8.10
N ARG A 128 16.84 -19.41 7.97
CA ARG A 128 16.47 -20.00 6.68
C ARG A 128 15.71 -19.00 5.81
N ALA A 129 14.78 -18.26 6.40
CA ALA A 129 14.04 -17.21 5.70
C ALA A 129 14.99 -16.15 5.14
N LEU A 130 15.93 -15.65 5.94
CA LEU A 130 16.93 -14.67 5.51
C LEU A 130 17.77 -15.19 4.32
N LYS A 131 18.23 -16.44 4.38
CA LYS A 131 18.96 -17.06 3.27
C LYS A 131 18.14 -17.08 1.97
N ASN A 132 16.87 -17.46 2.06
CA ASN A 132 15.97 -17.51 0.90
C ASN A 132 15.63 -16.11 0.37
N LEU A 133 15.45 -15.14 1.27
CA LEU A 133 15.19 -13.75 0.94
C LEU A 133 16.36 -13.15 0.16
N ILE A 134 17.59 -13.31 0.68
CA ILE A 134 18.83 -12.89 0.01
C ILE A 134 18.94 -13.51 -1.38
N LYS A 135 18.66 -14.81 -1.51
CA LYS A 135 18.67 -15.49 -2.82
C LYS A 135 17.68 -14.85 -3.80
N THR A 136 16.48 -14.54 -3.34
CA THR A 136 15.43 -13.92 -4.18
C THR A 136 15.82 -12.51 -4.59
N GLN A 137 16.34 -11.70 -3.65
CA GLN A 137 16.84 -10.35 -3.93
C GLN A 137 18.01 -10.39 -4.93
N GLN A 138 18.96 -11.31 -4.77
CA GLN A 138 20.08 -11.49 -5.70
C GLN A 138 19.60 -11.84 -7.11
N GLN A 139 18.55 -12.66 -7.25
CA GLN A 139 17.98 -12.95 -8.56
C GLN A 139 17.42 -11.70 -9.23
N VAL A 140 16.69 -10.87 -8.49
CA VAL A 140 16.19 -9.59 -9.02
C VAL A 140 17.35 -8.67 -9.40
N PHE A 141 18.38 -8.58 -8.57
CA PHE A 141 19.58 -7.79 -8.89
C PHE A 141 20.30 -8.29 -10.15
N ASN A 142 20.41 -9.60 -10.36
CA ASN A 142 20.98 -10.16 -11.58
C ASN A 142 20.15 -9.82 -12.81
N ASN A 143 18.82 -9.89 -12.71
CA ASN A 143 17.94 -9.49 -13.82
C ASN A 143 18.10 -8.00 -14.15
N ILE A 144 18.32 -7.14 -13.14
CA ILE A 144 18.61 -5.73 -13.34
C ILE A 144 19.98 -5.54 -14.01
N ASP A 145 21.02 -6.26 -13.58
CA ASP A 145 22.35 -6.24 -14.21
C ASP A 145 22.28 -6.62 -15.71
N ASP A 146 21.51 -7.66 -16.03
CA ASP A 146 21.28 -8.10 -17.42
C ASP A 146 20.56 -7.03 -18.24
N ALA A 147 19.50 -6.43 -17.69
CA ALA A 147 18.78 -5.34 -18.35
C ALA A 147 19.64 -4.08 -18.50
N ALA A 148 20.55 -3.81 -17.55
CA ALA A 148 21.44 -2.66 -17.55
C ALA A 148 22.43 -2.67 -18.73
N GLN A 149 22.67 -3.83 -19.36
CA GLN A 149 23.51 -3.93 -20.56
C GLN A 149 22.96 -3.16 -21.77
N ASN A 150 21.66 -2.83 -21.77
CA ASN A 150 21.02 -2.07 -22.84
C ASN A 150 20.95 -0.55 -22.56
N LEU A 151 21.47 -0.09 -21.43
CA LEU A 151 21.49 1.33 -21.08
C LEU A 151 22.65 2.06 -21.75
N SER A 152 22.55 3.38 -21.81
CA SER A 152 23.72 4.23 -22.05
C SER A 152 24.86 3.94 -21.05
N GLU A 153 26.12 4.07 -21.50
CA GLU A 153 27.29 3.75 -20.67
C GLU A 153 27.30 4.50 -19.33
N ASN A 154 26.85 5.76 -19.34
CA ASN A 154 26.73 6.56 -18.13
C ASN A 154 25.71 6.00 -17.13
N ASN A 155 24.50 5.63 -17.59
CA ASN A 155 23.46 5.09 -16.72
C ASN A 155 23.78 3.66 -16.29
N LYS A 156 24.38 2.86 -17.16
CA LYS A 156 24.90 1.52 -16.82
C LYS A 156 25.84 1.58 -15.61
N LEU A 157 26.88 2.43 -15.65
CA LEU A 157 27.84 2.56 -14.54
C LEU A 157 27.16 3.00 -13.23
N LYS A 158 26.19 3.92 -13.30
CA LYS A 158 25.44 4.36 -12.11
C LYS A 158 24.58 3.23 -11.53
N VAL A 159 23.95 2.42 -12.40
CA VAL A 159 23.14 1.26 -11.98
C VAL A 159 24.01 0.17 -11.37
N GLU A 160 25.14 -0.17 -11.98
CA GLU A 160 26.11 -1.13 -11.45
C GLU A 160 26.57 -0.71 -10.05
N HIS A 161 26.92 0.57 -9.85
CA HIS A 161 27.28 1.09 -8.53
C HIS A 161 26.15 0.97 -7.50
N ALA A 162 24.91 1.25 -7.90
CA ALA A 162 23.75 1.09 -7.02
C ALA A 162 23.50 -0.38 -6.64
N LEU A 163 23.73 -1.31 -7.57
CA LEU A 163 23.59 -2.74 -7.36
C LEU A 163 24.67 -3.31 -6.46
N ASP A 164 25.94 -2.91 -6.64
CA ASP A 164 27.04 -3.33 -5.76
C ASP A 164 26.75 -2.97 -4.30
N LYS A 165 26.36 -1.71 -4.07
CA LYS A 165 25.92 -1.24 -2.76
C LYS A 165 24.72 -2.05 -2.24
N ALA A 166 23.73 -2.31 -3.07
CA ALA A 166 22.56 -3.11 -2.66
C ALA A 166 22.95 -4.54 -2.26
N ARG A 167 23.86 -5.18 -3.01
CA ARG A 167 24.37 -6.54 -2.76
C ARG A 167 25.14 -6.63 -1.44
N GLU A 168 25.92 -5.60 -1.10
CA GLU A 168 26.55 -5.52 0.22
C GLU A 168 25.50 -5.35 1.32
N GLN A 169 24.53 -4.45 1.12
CA GLN A 169 23.54 -4.10 2.12
C GLN A 169 22.57 -5.22 2.48
N ILE A 170 22.25 -6.15 1.56
CA ILE A 170 21.37 -7.30 1.86
C ILE A 170 22.04 -8.32 2.79
N LEU A 171 23.38 -8.32 2.89
CA LEU A 171 24.13 -9.19 3.80
C LEU A 171 24.25 -8.60 5.21
N ILE A 172 23.96 -7.30 5.37
CA ILE A 172 23.97 -6.62 6.66
C ILE A 172 22.72 -7.04 7.46
N SER A 173 22.86 -7.14 8.78
CA SER A 173 21.73 -7.41 9.70
C SER A 173 20.57 -6.42 9.52
N HIS A 174 19.33 -6.91 9.50
CA HIS A 174 18.11 -6.07 9.41
C HIS A 174 17.94 -5.04 10.53
N LYS A 175 18.68 -5.20 11.64
CA LYS A 175 18.71 -4.25 12.76
C LYS A 175 19.64 -3.06 12.50
N ASP A 176 20.55 -3.17 11.54
CA ASP A 176 21.48 -2.10 11.21
C ASP A 176 20.79 -1.03 10.36
N LYS A 177 21.11 0.24 10.64
CA LYS A 177 20.61 1.39 9.87
C LYS A 177 21.05 1.35 8.40
N ASN A 178 22.14 0.67 8.10
CA ASN A 178 22.74 0.52 6.78
C ASN A 178 22.20 -0.71 6.02
N HIS A 179 21.32 -1.52 6.63
CA HIS A 179 20.68 -2.63 5.94
C HIS A 179 19.94 -2.17 4.68
N PHE A 180 19.82 -3.09 3.73
CA PHE A 180 19.12 -2.86 2.48
C PHE A 180 17.67 -2.42 2.73
N ARG A 181 17.24 -1.38 2.01
CA ARG A 181 15.85 -0.93 2.01
C ARG A 181 15.40 -0.77 0.57
N LYS A 182 14.41 -1.58 0.15
CA LYS A 182 13.82 -1.51 -1.20
C LYS A 182 13.52 -0.07 -1.61
N GLY A 183 12.79 0.66 -0.78
CA GLY A 183 12.44 2.05 -1.07
C GLY A 183 13.64 2.99 -1.25
N LYS A 184 14.77 2.76 -0.58
CA LYS A 184 16.00 3.54 -0.79
C LYS A 184 16.62 3.22 -2.14
N PHE A 185 16.74 1.92 -2.45
CA PHE A 185 17.26 1.45 -3.73
C PHE A 185 16.41 1.94 -4.92
N GLU A 186 15.08 1.88 -4.81
CA GLU A 186 14.17 2.42 -5.83
C GLU A 186 14.34 3.94 -6.03
N ASN A 187 14.57 4.69 -4.94
CA ASN A 187 14.87 6.13 -5.06
C ASN A 187 16.21 6.37 -5.76
N ASP A 188 17.25 5.58 -5.44
CA ASP A 188 18.55 5.69 -6.08
C ASP A 188 18.42 5.42 -7.61
N LEU A 189 17.68 4.38 -8.02
CA LEU A 189 17.39 4.09 -9.44
C LEU A 189 16.56 5.19 -10.12
N MET A 190 15.55 5.71 -9.43
CA MET A 190 14.71 6.79 -9.97
C MET A 190 15.52 8.09 -10.17
N ARG A 191 16.53 8.36 -9.33
CA ARG A 191 17.45 9.49 -9.51
C ARG A 191 18.32 9.34 -10.74
N ILE A 192 18.82 8.13 -10.99
CA ILE A 192 19.54 7.82 -12.22
C ILE A 192 18.63 8.07 -13.43
N ALA A 193 17.40 7.56 -13.39
CA ALA A 193 16.42 7.73 -14.46
C ALA A 193 16.05 9.19 -14.77
N GLN A 194 16.18 10.11 -13.80
CA GLN A 194 15.85 11.52 -13.99
C GLN A 194 17.09 12.41 -14.19
N SER A 195 18.32 11.91 -14.04
CA SER A 195 19.52 12.77 -14.11
C SER A 195 19.66 13.43 -15.49
N ASP A 196 19.38 12.68 -16.55
CA ASP A 196 19.50 13.20 -17.92
C ASP A 196 18.36 14.15 -18.26
N VAL A 197 17.19 13.97 -17.62
CA VAL A 197 16.05 14.89 -17.71
C VAL A 197 16.41 16.24 -17.09
N PHE A 198 17.01 16.25 -15.89
CA PHE A 198 17.46 17.49 -15.26
C PHE A 198 18.49 18.24 -16.11
N ALA A 199 19.51 17.55 -16.63
CA ALA A 199 20.50 18.15 -17.52
C ALA A 199 19.89 18.73 -18.80
N ARG A 200 18.91 18.05 -19.40
CA ARG A 200 18.20 18.56 -20.58
C ARG A 200 17.32 19.76 -20.26
N LEU A 201 16.62 19.76 -19.13
CA LEU A 201 15.85 20.91 -18.65
C LEU A 201 16.77 22.11 -18.42
N GLU A 202 17.91 21.93 -17.76
CA GLU A 202 18.89 22.99 -17.53
C GLU A 202 19.39 23.57 -18.85
N ASN A 203 19.80 22.72 -19.80
CA ASN A 203 20.23 23.18 -21.14
C ASN A 203 19.12 23.97 -21.82
N LYS A 204 17.87 23.49 -21.75
CA LYS A 204 16.73 24.14 -22.40
C LYS A 204 16.38 25.49 -21.77
N MET A 205 16.43 25.58 -20.45
CA MET A 205 16.18 26.81 -19.70
C MET A 205 17.27 27.86 -19.93
N ASN A 206 18.52 27.43 -20.17
CA ASN A 206 19.62 28.33 -20.52
C ASN A 206 19.46 28.99 -21.90
N GLU A 207 18.63 28.43 -22.80
CA GLU A 207 18.31 29.02 -24.11
C GLU A 207 17.23 30.13 -24.02
N LEU A 208 16.59 30.32 -22.85
CA LEU A 208 15.54 31.31 -22.67
C LEU A 208 16.07 32.75 -22.64
N PRO A 209 15.24 33.76 -22.92
CA PRO A 209 15.57 35.16 -22.66
C PRO A 209 15.95 35.37 -21.19
N GLU A 210 16.91 36.26 -20.91
CA GLU A 210 17.45 36.48 -19.55
C GLU A 210 16.36 36.76 -18.49
N GLU A 211 15.30 37.50 -18.85
CA GLU A 211 14.18 37.80 -17.93
C GLU A 211 13.38 36.56 -17.49
N GLU A 212 13.34 35.50 -18.31
CA GLU A 212 12.63 34.25 -18.03
C GLU A 212 13.56 33.17 -17.48
N LYS A 213 14.83 33.19 -17.91
CA LYS A 213 15.88 32.22 -17.58
C LYS A 213 16.12 32.11 -16.09
N ASP A 214 16.32 33.22 -15.38
CA ASP A 214 16.61 33.22 -13.94
C ASP A 214 15.46 32.56 -13.15
N VAL A 215 14.22 32.89 -13.50
CA VAL A 215 13.01 32.32 -12.88
C VAL A 215 12.89 30.83 -13.17
N ALA A 216 13.20 30.39 -14.40
CA ALA A 216 13.14 28.98 -14.78
C ALA A 216 14.23 28.15 -14.06
N LEU A 217 15.46 28.64 -13.99
CA LEU A 217 16.56 27.97 -13.31
C LEU A 217 16.35 27.91 -11.79
N GLU A 218 15.78 28.95 -11.16
CA GLU A 218 15.40 28.90 -9.75
C GLU A 218 14.33 27.82 -9.48
N LYS A 219 13.34 27.69 -10.37
CA LYS A 219 12.35 26.59 -10.27
C LYS A 219 13.02 25.23 -10.40
N LEU A 220 13.91 25.05 -11.38
CA LEU A 220 14.63 23.78 -11.60
C LEU A 220 15.44 23.38 -10.37
N TYR A 221 16.27 24.29 -9.86
CA TYR A 221 17.09 24.06 -8.67
C TYR A 221 16.26 23.64 -7.45
N ASN A 222 15.11 24.29 -7.25
CA ASN A 222 14.22 23.94 -6.16
C ASN A 222 13.62 22.54 -6.32
N VAL A 223 13.19 22.17 -7.52
CA VAL A 223 12.63 20.83 -7.81
C VAL A 223 13.72 19.76 -7.68
N GLU A 224 14.91 19.98 -8.23
CA GLU A 224 16.04 19.07 -8.14
C GLU A 224 16.43 18.79 -6.68
N ARG A 225 16.62 19.85 -5.88
CA ARG A 225 16.92 19.71 -4.45
C ARG A 225 15.85 18.90 -3.70
N ILE A 226 14.57 19.11 -4.00
CA ILE A 226 13.48 18.33 -3.39
C ILE A 226 13.59 16.86 -3.81
N PHE A 227 13.84 16.59 -5.08
CA PHE A 227 13.96 15.25 -5.65
C PHE A 227 15.15 14.46 -5.08
N GLU A 228 16.27 15.13 -4.84
CA GLU A 228 17.48 14.53 -4.25
C GLU A 228 17.35 14.24 -2.75
N THR A 229 16.53 15.02 -2.03
CA THR A 229 16.43 14.92 -0.56
C THR A 229 15.18 14.19 -0.09
N THR A 230 14.19 14.01 -0.96
CA THR A 230 12.88 13.45 -0.60
C THR A 230 12.54 12.25 -1.49
N PRO A 231 11.99 11.14 -0.94
CA PRO A 231 11.53 10.02 -1.77
C PRO A 231 10.55 10.48 -2.84
N TYR A 232 10.73 9.99 -4.08
CA TYR A 232 10.07 10.54 -5.28
C TYR A 232 8.54 10.45 -5.26
N TYR A 233 7.98 9.57 -4.43
CA TYR A 233 6.55 9.32 -4.25
C TYR A 233 5.94 10.09 -3.05
N THR A 234 6.74 10.83 -2.29
CA THR A 234 6.26 11.56 -1.11
C THR A 234 5.33 12.69 -1.55
N ASN A 235 4.12 12.75 -0.98
CA ASN A 235 3.21 13.86 -1.26
C ASN A 235 3.64 15.11 -0.47
N ILE A 236 3.99 16.17 -1.21
CA ILE A 236 4.34 17.49 -0.69
C ILE A 236 3.27 18.46 -1.21
N LYS A 237 2.34 18.85 -0.32
CA LYS A 237 1.26 19.81 -0.63
C LYS A 237 0.47 19.47 -1.91
N GLY A 238 0.16 18.20 -2.14
CA GLY A 238 -0.63 17.71 -3.28
C GLY A 238 0.18 17.32 -4.52
N LYS A 239 1.51 17.41 -4.48
CA LYS A 239 2.40 17.00 -5.58
C LYS A 239 3.53 16.11 -5.07
N THR A 240 3.95 15.13 -5.85
CA THR A 240 5.15 14.35 -5.56
C THR A 240 6.37 14.96 -6.24
N PRO A 241 7.61 14.74 -5.75
CA PRO A 241 8.80 15.19 -6.44
C PRO A 241 8.83 14.77 -7.92
N LEU A 242 8.46 13.52 -8.23
CA LEU A 242 8.38 13.07 -9.63
C LEU A 242 7.34 13.84 -10.46
N LYS A 243 6.19 14.18 -9.86
CA LYS A 243 5.18 15.01 -10.53
C LYS A 243 5.70 16.43 -10.78
N MET A 244 6.49 16.99 -9.88
CA MET A 244 7.12 18.31 -10.07
C MET A 244 8.10 18.29 -11.25
N VAL A 245 8.90 17.21 -11.40
CA VAL A 245 9.78 17.03 -12.57
C VAL A 245 8.96 16.95 -13.86
N HIS A 246 7.90 16.13 -13.88
CA HIS A 246 7.04 16.01 -15.05
C HIS A 246 6.33 17.32 -15.43
N GLU A 247 6.00 18.17 -14.45
CA GLU A 247 5.43 19.50 -14.70
C GLU A 247 6.47 20.42 -15.37
N LEU A 248 7.74 20.40 -14.93
CA LEU A 248 8.82 21.13 -15.61
C LEU A 248 9.07 20.58 -17.03
N GLN A 249 9.05 19.26 -17.21
CA GLN A 249 9.12 18.67 -18.55
C GLN A 249 7.97 19.13 -19.43
N ALA A 250 6.73 19.16 -18.92
CA ALA A 250 5.59 19.62 -19.71
C ALA A 250 5.72 21.09 -20.14
N GLU A 251 6.33 21.94 -19.30
CA GLU A 251 6.52 23.37 -19.55
C GLU A 251 7.67 23.66 -20.51
N TYR A 252 8.83 23.01 -20.32
CA TYR A 252 10.07 23.36 -21.03
C TYR A 252 10.55 22.31 -22.05
N LEU A 253 10.16 21.04 -21.88
CA LEU A 253 10.65 19.91 -22.66
C LEU A 253 9.53 18.88 -22.97
N PRO A 254 8.39 19.29 -23.55
CA PRO A 254 7.17 18.47 -23.62
C PRO A 254 7.33 17.21 -24.47
N GLU A 255 8.25 17.21 -25.43
CA GLU A 255 8.62 16.05 -26.24
C GLU A 255 9.22 14.92 -25.40
N SER A 256 9.99 15.24 -24.35
CA SER A 256 10.64 14.25 -23.48
C SER A 256 9.65 13.36 -22.72
N LEU A 257 8.41 13.83 -22.50
CA LEU A 257 7.36 13.04 -21.85
C LEU A 257 6.87 11.87 -22.72
N LYS A 258 7.15 11.90 -24.01
CA LYS A 258 6.77 10.84 -24.96
C LYS A 258 7.93 9.91 -25.31
N GLU A 259 9.14 10.25 -24.89
CA GLU A 259 10.33 9.45 -25.14
C GLU A 259 10.31 8.20 -24.25
N GLU A 260 10.76 7.09 -24.81
CA GLU A 260 10.93 5.86 -24.04
C GLU A 260 12.08 6.05 -23.06
N ASN A 261 11.79 5.90 -21.77
CA ASN A 261 12.80 5.97 -20.74
C ASN A 261 13.58 4.65 -20.73
N GLU A 262 14.86 4.68 -21.13
CA GLU A 262 15.74 3.49 -21.15
C GLU A 262 15.85 2.81 -19.78
N MET A 263 15.64 3.56 -18.68
CA MET A 263 15.63 3.04 -17.32
C MET A 263 14.31 2.36 -16.92
N GLN A 264 13.26 2.43 -17.75
CA GLN A 264 11.96 1.86 -17.41
C GLN A 264 12.01 0.35 -17.11
N PRO A 265 12.71 -0.49 -17.91
CA PRO A 265 12.86 -1.92 -17.59
C PRO A 265 13.54 -2.16 -16.23
N ILE A 266 14.50 -1.32 -15.86
CA ILE A 266 15.22 -1.38 -14.57
C ILE A 266 14.27 -1.06 -13.42
N LEU A 267 13.48 0.01 -13.56
CA LEU A 267 12.50 0.43 -12.57
C LEU A 267 11.39 -0.62 -12.39
N ASP A 268 10.96 -1.26 -13.49
CA ASP A 268 9.97 -2.32 -13.47
C ASP A 268 10.50 -3.57 -12.73
N LEU A 269 11.71 -4.03 -13.05
CA LEU A 269 12.36 -5.13 -12.35
C LEU A 269 12.59 -4.84 -10.85
N ALA A 270 12.90 -3.60 -10.49
CA ALA A 270 13.04 -3.21 -9.09
C ALA A 270 11.73 -3.34 -8.29
N GLN A 271 10.56 -3.29 -8.94
CA GLN A 271 9.28 -3.55 -8.29
C GLN A 271 9.11 -5.00 -7.85
N ASP A 272 9.81 -5.94 -8.50
CA ASP A 272 9.77 -7.37 -8.17
C ASP A 272 10.55 -7.72 -6.89
N LEU A 273 11.25 -6.74 -6.30
CA LEU A 273 11.91 -6.95 -5.02
C LEU A 273 10.91 -7.35 -3.93
N PRO A 274 11.21 -8.42 -3.16
CA PRO A 274 10.27 -8.97 -2.19
C PRO A 274 9.93 -7.97 -1.09
N THR A 275 8.65 -7.93 -0.72
CA THR A 275 8.11 -7.14 0.39
C THR A 275 7.35 -8.05 1.36
N THR A 276 7.05 -7.57 2.57
CA THR A 276 6.22 -8.34 3.52
C THR A 276 4.80 -8.61 3.03
N LYS A 277 4.33 -7.92 1.98
CA LYS A 277 3.02 -8.18 1.35
C LYS A 277 3.08 -9.25 0.25
N THR A 278 4.27 -9.59 -0.24
CA THR A 278 4.47 -10.41 -1.45
C THR A 278 5.33 -11.65 -1.20
N ASP A 279 6.14 -11.68 -0.14
CA ASP A 279 7.03 -12.78 0.17
C ASP A 279 7.01 -13.18 1.65
N VAL A 280 6.87 -14.49 1.90
CA VAL A 280 6.81 -15.07 3.24
C VAL A 280 8.16 -14.92 3.97
N ASN A 281 9.29 -15.02 3.28
CA ASN A 281 10.59 -14.90 3.91
C ASN A 281 10.84 -13.45 4.35
N ALA A 282 10.46 -12.46 3.54
CA ALA A 282 10.49 -11.04 3.87
C ALA A 282 9.65 -10.78 5.14
N PHE A 283 8.44 -11.32 5.20
CA PHE A 283 7.60 -11.23 6.40
C PHE A 283 8.30 -11.82 7.63
N ILE A 284 8.81 -13.05 7.55
CA ILE A 284 9.46 -13.72 8.69
C ILE A 284 10.68 -12.91 9.17
N VAL A 285 11.53 -12.43 8.25
CA VAL A 285 12.73 -11.67 8.60
C VAL A 285 12.36 -10.37 9.34
N GLU A 286 11.43 -9.59 8.79
CA GLU A 286 11.03 -8.30 9.36
C GLU A 286 10.29 -8.44 10.71
N MET A 287 9.52 -9.52 10.87
CA MET A 287 8.65 -9.70 12.04
C MET A 287 9.27 -10.55 13.16
N SER A 288 10.41 -11.21 12.91
CA SER A 288 11.05 -12.13 13.86
C SER A 288 11.49 -11.50 15.18
N ASP A 289 11.79 -10.21 15.20
CA ASP A 289 12.19 -9.48 16.40
C ASP A 289 11.02 -8.74 17.07
N LYS A 290 9.81 -8.85 16.52
CA LYS A 290 8.61 -8.19 17.04
C LYS A 290 7.89 -9.08 18.04
N ASP A 291 7.16 -8.46 18.97
CA ASP A 291 6.32 -9.19 19.90
C ASP A 291 5.08 -9.78 19.22
N ASP A 292 4.50 -10.78 19.87
CA ASP A 292 3.30 -11.49 19.41
C ASP A 292 2.12 -10.57 19.05
N SER A 293 1.95 -9.45 19.76
CA SER A 293 0.84 -8.55 19.49
C SER A 293 1.08 -7.78 18.20
N VAL A 294 2.31 -7.33 17.95
CA VAL A 294 2.70 -6.69 16.68
C VAL A 294 2.59 -7.67 15.52
N ILE A 295 3.05 -8.91 15.70
CA ILE A 295 2.92 -9.99 14.70
C ILE A 295 1.45 -10.24 14.36
N ALA A 296 0.61 -10.46 15.37
CA ALA A 296 -0.81 -10.74 15.18
C ALA A 296 -1.55 -9.58 14.48
N LYS A 297 -1.25 -8.33 14.83
CA LYS A 297 -1.83 -7.16 14.16
C LYS A 297 -1.43 -7.09 12.68
N ARG A 298 -0.15 -7.36 12.37
CA ARG A 298 0.36 -7.31 11.00
C ARG A 298 -0.31 -8.33 10.09
N LEU A 299 -0.70 -9.51 10.60
CA LEU A 299 -1.36 -10.55 9.81
C LEU A 299 -2.73 -10.14 9.23
N ILE A 300 -3.37 -9.12 9.79
CA ILE A 300 -4.72 -8.70 9.36
C ILE A 300 -4.81 -7.22 8.97
N SER A 301 -3.74 -6.44 9.19
CA SER A 301 -3.76 -4.99 9.01
C SER A 301 -4.02 -4.55 7.57
N GLU A 302 -3.63 -5.39 6.61
CA GLU A 302 -3.80 -5.14 5.18
C GLU A 302 -5.26 -5.31 4.71
N SER A 303 -6.06 -6.02 5.49
CA SER A 303 -7.47 -6.33 5.24
C SER A 303 -8.42 -5.26 5.74
N ILE A 304 -7.90 -4.20 6.37
CA ILE A 304 -8.71 -3.08 6.85
C ILE A 304 -9.43 -2.40 5.69
N GLY A 305 -10.72 -2.13 5.89
CA GLY A 305 -11.57 -1.55 4.87
C GLY A 305 -11.34 -0.06 4.65
N THR A 306 -11.27 0.31 3.39
CA THR A 306 -11.16 1.68 2.88
C THR A 306 -12.25 1.92 1.84
N ILE A 307 -12.56 3.18 1.58
CA ILE A 307 -13.49 3.58 0.53
C ILE A 307 -12.65 3.92 -0.70
N GLU A 308 -12.98 3.31 -1.82
CA GLU A 308 -12.29 3.50 -3.09
C GLU A 308 -13.24 3.96 -4.18
N HIS A 309 -12.80 4.91 -5.01
CA HIS A 309 -13.56 5.35 -6.17
C HIS A 309 -13.50 4.30 -7.28
N VAL A 310 -14.63 3.87 -7.84
CA VAL A 310 -14.63 2.91 -8.95
C VAL A 310 -14.02 3.56 -10.20
N VAL A 311 -14.46 4.77 -10.54
CA VAL A 311 -13.78 5.66 -11.48
C VAL A 311 -12.84 6.56 -10.68
N PRO A 312 -11.51 6.53 -10.87
CA PRO A 312 -10.60 7.37 -10.10
C PRO A 312 -10.88 8.86 -10.27
N GLU A 313 -10.71 9.65 -9.19
CA GLU A 313 -10.86 11.11 -9.22
C GLU A 313 -9.98 11.77 -10.29
N SER A 314 -8.75 11.26 -10.47
CA SER A 314 -7.82 11.72 -11.51
C SER A 314 -8.33 11.52 -12.94
N LYS A 315 -9.43 10.78 -13.12
CA LYS A 315 -10.11 10.53 -14.41
C LYS A 315 -11.51 11.14 -14.47
N GLY A 316 -11.81 12.10 -13.59
CA GLY A 316 -13.12 12.74 -13.49
C GLY A 316 -14.15 11.93 -12.71
N GLY A 317 -13.71 10.95 -11.91
CA GLY A 317 -14.58 10.19 -11.03
C GLY A 317 -15.19 11.07 -9.94
N GLU A 318 -16.52 11.09 -9.84
CA GLU A 318 -17.23 11.89 -8.86
C GLU A 318 -17.02 11.37 -7.43
N ASN A 319 -16.99 12.30 -6.49
CA ASN A 319 -16.89 12.03 -5.06
C ASN A 319 -18.27 11.71 -4.44
N GLU A 320 -18.81 10.57 -4.83
CA GLU A 320 -20.21 10.24 -4.62
C GLU A 320 -20.43 8.78 -4.25
N ALA A 321 -21.48 8.54 -3.45
CA ALA A 321 -21.88 7.21 -2.96
C ALA A 321 -22.05 6.16 -4.06
N ASP A 322 -22.47 6.57 -5.25
CA ASP A 322 -22.63 5.68 -6.39
C ASP A 322 -21.27 5.22 -6.94
N ASN A 323 -20.25 6.07 -6.93
CA ASN A 323 -18.91 5.80 -7.42
C ASN A 323 -17.99 5.16 -6.36
N PHE A 324 -18.53 4.64 -5.26
CA PHE A 324 -17.72 4.04 -4.19
C PHE A 324 -17.89 2.53 -4.06
N MET A 325 -16.76 1.86 -3.80
CA MET A 325 -16.72 0.48 -3.32
C MET A 325 -15.97 0.40 -1.99
N PHE A 326 -16.34 -0.59 -1.18
CA PHE A 326 -15.60 -0.95 0.01
C PHE A 326 -14.53 -1.97 -0.39
N VAL A 327 -13.27 -1.65 -0.12
CA VAL A 327 -12.13 -2.46 -0.52
C VAL A 327 -11.09 -2.48 0.60
N THR A 328 -10.26 -3.51 0.63
CA THR A 328 -9.09 -3.60 1.51
C THR A 328 -8.09 -2.48 1.22
N LYS A 329 -7.41 -2.03 2.27
CA LYS A 329 -6.28 -1.09 2.19
C LYS A 329 -5.22 -1.59 1.20
N ALA A 330 -4.85 -2.88 1.28
CA ALA A 330 -3.82 -3.43 0.40
C ALA A 330 -4.16 -3.27 -1.08
N ARG A 331 -5.39 -3.62 -1.49
CA ARG A 331 -5.78 -3.51 -2.91
C ARG A 331 -6.04 -2.08 -3.34
N ASN A 332 -6.49 -1.21 -2.44
CA ASN A 332 -6.57 0.21 -2.71
C ASN A 332 -5.18 0.81 -3.02
N GLU A 333 -4.21 0.59 -2.12
CA GLU A 333 -2.83 1.07 -2.30
C GLU A 333 -2.18 0.53 -3.58
N GLU A 334 -2.37 -0.75 -3.88
CA GLU A 334 -1.83 -1.39 -5.08
C GLU A 334 -2.43 -0.84 -6.37
N ARG A 335 -3.75 -0.61 -6.37
CA ARG A 335 -4.45 -0.03 -7.52
C ARG A 335 -3.96 1.39 -7.77
N GLY A 336 -3.94 2.23 -6.74
CA GLY A 336 -3.67 3.66 -6.86
C GLY A 336 -4.50 4.28 -8.00
N ASN A 337 -3.85 5.00 -8.91
CA ASN A 337 -4.54 5.66 -10.04
C ASN A 337 -4.76 4.76 -11.27
N LYS A 338 -4.48 3.45 -11.20
CA LYS A 338 -4.66 2.53 -12.33
C LYS A 338 -6.15 2.40 -12.66
N SER A 339 -6.49 2.37 -13.97
CA SER A 339 -7.86 2.02 -14.35
C SER A 339 -8.20 0.62 -13.89
N LEU A 340 -9.48 0.38 -13.61
CA LEU A 340 -9.95 -0.93 -13.18
C LEU A 340 -9.70 -2.01 -14.24
N ASN A 341 -9.78 -1.65 -15.54
CA ASN A 341 -9.39 -2.53 -16.64
C ASN A 341 -7.91 -2.93 -16.63
N LYS A 342 -6.98 -2.03 -16.28
CA LYS A 342 -5.55 -2.38 -16.13
C LYS A 342 -5.36 -3.26 -14.89
N PHE A 343 -6.05 -2.94 -13.80
CA PHE A 343 -5.99 -3.70 -12.55
C PHE A 343 -6.50 -5.15 -12.71
N LYS A 344 -7.60 -5.33 -13.45
CA LYS A 344 -8.16 -6.65 -13.82
C LYS A 344 -7.20 -7.56 -14.59
N LYS A 345 -6.29 -7.00 -15.38
CA LYS A 345 -5.26 -7.82 -16.05
C LYS A 345 -4.29 -8.45 -15.06
N MET A 346 -4.06 -7.79 -13.92
CA MET A 346 -3.20 -8.28 -12.84
C MET A 346 -3.97 -9.21 -11.88
N HIS A 347 -5.27 -8.96 -11.71
CA HIS A 347 -6.17 -9.74 -10.86
C HIS A 347 -7.32 -10.31 -11.70
N PRO A 348 -7.11 -11.42 -12.42
CA PRO A 348 -8.11 -11.97 -13.33
C PRO A 348 -9.38 -12.48 -12.62
N ASP A 349 -9.34 -12.71 -11.30
CA ASP A 349 -10.48 -13.16 -10.49
C ASP A 349 -11.47 -12.04 -10.13
N ILE A 350 -11.16 -10.77 -10.44
CA ILE A 350 -12.05 -9.63 -10.18
C ILE A 350 -13.50 -9.89 -10.59
N PRO A 351 -13.83 -10.46 -11.78
CA PRO A 351 -15.20 -10.72 -12.16
C PRO A 351 -15.97 -11.60 -11.15
N LYS A 352 -15.33 -12.66 -10.66
CA LYS A 352 -15.91 -13.55 -9.65
C LYS A 352 -16.06 -12.83 -8.31
N ASN A 353 -15.02 -12.11 -7.90
CA ASN A 353 -14.99 -11.41 -6.61
C ASN A 353 -15.99 -10.25 -6.55
N CYS A 354 -16.23 -9.55 -7.68
CA CYS A 354 -17.28 -8.53 -7.77
C CYS A 354 -18.69 -9.11 -7.57
N GLN A 355 -18.95 -10.33 -8.04
CA GLN A 355 -20.22 -11.00 -7.78
C GLN A 355 -20.38 -11.28 -6.28
N GLN A 356 -19.35 -11.85 -5.66
CA GLN A 356 -19.35 -12.14 -4.22
C GLN A 356 -19.51 -10.88 -3.37
N TYR A 357 -18.78 -9.81 -3.69
CA TYR A 357 -18.93 -8.50 -3.06
C TYR A 357 -20.38 -8.01 -3.12
N LEU A 358 -21.02 -8.11 -4.28
CA LEU A 358 -22.40 -7.64 -4.44
C LEU A 358 -23.41 -8.50 -3.67
N ASP A 359 -23.19 -9.82 -3.61
CA ASP A 359 -24.00 -10.71 -2.80
C ASP A 359 -23.88 -10.39 -1.30
N ASP A 360 -22.68 -10.06 -0.81
CA ASP A 360 -22.48 -9.64 0.59
C ASP A 360 -23.11 -8.27 0.88
N VAL A 361 -23.03 -7.33 -0.06
CA VAL A 361 -23.70 -6.02 0.04
C VAL A 361 -25.22 -6.21 0.09
N ILE A 362 -25.78 -7.10 -0.74
CA ILE A 362 -27.21 -7.45 -0.71
C ILE A 362 -27.59 -8.01 0.66
N LYS A 363 -26.81 -8.96 1.21
CA LYS A 363 -27.03 -9.50 2.55
C LYS A 363 -27.00 -8.40 3.62
N ASN A 364 -26.06 -7.46 3.53
CA ASN A 364 -26.00 -6.32 4.45
C ASN A 364 -27.21 -5.36 4.31
N CYS A 365 -27.77 -5.20 3.10
CA CYS A 365 -29.04 -4.50 2.90
C CYS A 365 -30.21 -5.23 3.59
N GLU A 366 -30.30 -6.55 3.41
CA GLU A 366 -31.36 -7.39 3.99
C GLU A 366 -31.29 -7.45 5.52
N ASP A 367 -30.08 -7.40 6.08
CA ASP A 367 -29.83 -7.29 7.53
C ASP A 367 -30.09 -5.86 8.08
N GLY A 368 -30.46 -4.90 7.22
CA GLY A 368 -30.77 -3.52 7.62
C GLY A 368 -29.54 -2.64 7.91
N ARG A 369 -28.32 -3.11 7.60
CA ARG A 369 -27.08 -2.33 7.82
C ARG A 369 -26.87 -1.20 6.81
N MET A 370 -27.66 -1.17 5.73
CA MET A 370 -27.59 -0.17 4.66
C MET A 370 -28.86 0.68 4.55
N ARG A 371 -29.52 0.97 5.69
CA ARG A 371 -30.77 1.74 5.71
C ARG A 371 -30.61 3.11 5.04
N GLY A 372 -31.47 3.42 4.07
CA GLY A 372 -31.39 4.63 3.23
C GLY A 372 -30.54 4.49 1.98
N TYR A 373 -29.78 3.40 1.86
CA TYR A 373 -28.90 3.07 0.73
C TYR A 373 -29.34 1.78 0.02
N GLU A 374 -30.60 1.39 0.15
CA GLU A 374 -31.15 0.16 -0.46
C GLU A 374 -31.08 0.18 -1.99
N TRP A 375 -30.92 1.34 -2.61
CA TRP A 375 -30.68 1.55 -4.04
C TRP A 375 -29.26 1.19 -4.49
N TYR A 376 -28.28 1.15 -3.57
CA TYR A 376 -26.87 0.98 -3.88
C TYR A 376 -26.57 -0.29 -4.70
N PRO A 377 -27.11 -1.49 -4.38
CA PRO A 377 -26.86 -2.70 -5.18
C PRO A 377 -27.22 -2.58 -6.66
N PHE A 378 -28.28 -1.81 -7.00
CA PHE A 378 -28.70 -1.59 -8.38
C PHE A 378 -27.70 -0.71 -9.14
N VAL A 379 -27.28 0.37 -8.48
CA VAL A 379 -26.39 1.37 -9.08
C VAL A 379 -24.97 0.83 -9.21
N ILE A 380 -24.44 0.20 -8.16
CA ILE A 380 -23.07 -0.32 -8.20
C ILE A 380 -22.92 -1.46 -9.21
N ARG A 381 -23.96 -2.28 -9.43
CA ARG A 381 -24.00 -3.28 -10.50
C ARG A 381 -23.74 -2.65 -11.87
N ASP A 382 -24.43 -1.55 -12.16
CA ASP A 382 -24.32 -0.89 -13.45
C ASP A 382 -22.92 -0.30 -13.66
N ILE A 383 -22.33 0.27 -12.60
CA ILE A 383 -20.97 0.81 -12.61
C ILE A 383 -19.92 -0.30 -12.74
N ILE A 384 -20.07 -1.42 -12.03
CA ILE A 384 -19.20 -2.58 -12.20
C ILE A 384 -19.27 -3.09 -13.64
N LYS A 385 -20.47 -3.14 -14.22
CA LYS A 385 -20.65 -3.52 -15.62
C LYS A 385 -19.95 -2.56 -16.58
N SER A 386 -20.05 -1.24 -16.37
CA SER A 386 -19.39 -0.27 -17.24
C SER A 386 -17.86 -0.26 -17.10
N GLU A 387 -17.36 -0.31 -15.86
CA GLU A 387 -15.93 -0.13 -15.56
C GLU A 387 -15.12 -1.43 -15.64
N VAL A 388 -15.72 -2.55 -15.22
CA VAL A 388 -15.07 -3.87 -15.20
C VAL A 388 -15.44 -4.69 -16.42
N GLY A 389 -16.55 -4.39 -17.09
CA GLY A 389 -17.12 -5.23 -18.14
C GLY A 389 -17.75 -6.51 -17.60
N VAL A 390 -18.11 -6.54 -16.31
CA VAL A 390 -18.63 -7.73 -15.62
C VAL A 390 -20.10 -7.54 -15.31
N ASN A 391 -20.93 -8.45 -15.82
CA ASN A 391 -22.35 -8.43 -15.54
C ASN A 391 -22.64 -9.20 -14.24
N VAL A 392 -22.58 -8.50 -13.10
CA VAL A 392 -22.93 -9.07 -11.80
C VAL A 392 -24.45 -9.15 -11.63
N ALA A 393 -24.93 -10.24 -11.06
CA ALA A 393 -26.33 -10.51 -10.81
C ALA A 393 -26.77 -9.95 -9.45
N ILE A 394 -28.01 -9.46 -9.40
CA ILE A 394 -28.69 -9.01 -8.16
C ILE A 394 -29.98 -9.79 -7.91
N LYS A 395 -30.11 -10.98 -8.50
CA LYS A 395 -31.35 -11.78 -8.45
C LYS A 395 -31.72 -12.22 -7.02
N SER A 396 -30.72 -12.34 -6.16
CA SER A 396 -30.85 -12.64 -4.73
C SER A 396 -31.49 -11.50 -3.94
N TYR A 397 -31.49 -10.27 -4.46
CA TYR A 397 -31.96 -9.11 -3.71
C TYR A 397 -33.48 -9.06 -3.66
N ARG A 398 -34.04 -9.28 -2.47
CA ARG A 398 -35.50 -9.31 -2.26
C ARG A 398 -36.17 -7.94 -2.33
N MET A 399 -35.39 -6.86 -2.27
CA MET A 399 -35.90 -5.49 -2.34
C MET A 399 -36.35 -5.15 -3.76
N SER A 400 -37.60 -4.73 -3.93
CA SER A 400 -38.07 -4.23 -5.21
C SER A 400 -37.42 -2.89 -5.57
N PRO A 401 -37.12 -2.61 -6.85
CA PRO A 401 -36.59 -1.32 -7.27
C PRO A 401 -37.43 -0.13 -6.78
N GLN A 402 -38.76 -0.24 -6.82
CA GLN A 402 -39.68 0.80 -6.34
C GLN A 402 -39.47 1.15 -4.87
N LYS A 403 -39.11 0.16 -4.04
CA LYS A 403 -38.86 0.37 -2.61
C LYS A 403 -37.43 0.86 -2.38
N ALA A 404 -36.45 0.27 -3.08
CA ALA A 404 -35.04 0.62 -2.97
C ALA A 404 -34.76 2.10 -3.32
N PHE A 405 -35.40 2.62 -4.38
CA PHE A 405 -35.16 3.97 -4.88
C PHE A 405 -35.97 5.06 -4.16
N ARG A 406 -36.74 4.74 -3.11
CA ARG A 406 -37.51 5.75 -2.33
C ARG A 406 -36.62 6.80 -1.68
N THR A 407 -35.43 6.39 -1.24
CA THR A 407 -34.44 7.27 -0.60
C THR A 407 -33.34 7.69 -1.58
N PHE A 408 -33.54 7.47 -2.88
CA PHE A 408 -32.51 7.81 -3.88
C PHE A 408 -32.25 9.32 -3.90
N PRO A 409 -30.99 9.76 -3.74
CA PRO A 409 -30.67 11.19 -3.67
C PRO A 409 -31.11 11.95 -4.93
N ASN A 410 -31.80 13.09 -4.76
CA ASN A 410 -32.28 13.90 -5.88
C ASN A 410 -31.15 14.29 -6.85
N ARG A 411 -29.97 14.62 -6.31
CA ARG A 411 -28.77 14.97 -7.08
C ARG A 411 -28.26 13.86 -8.01
N LEU A 412 -28.66 12.59 -7.80
CA LEU A 412 -28.26 11.46 -8.64
C LEU A 412 -29.31 11.10 -9.69
N LYS A 413 -30.53 11.66 -9.62
CA LYS A 413 -31.64 11.25 -10.51
C LYS A 413 -31.33 11.50 -11.98
N GLU A 414 -30.68 12.61 -12.29
CA GLU A 414 -30.29 12.97 -13.67
C GLU A 414 -29.24 12.02 -14.24
N LYS A 415 -28.34 11.50 -13.41
CA LYS A 415 -27.29 10.55 -13.80
C LYS A 415 -27.82 9.14 -14.10
N TYR A 416 -28.97 8.78 -13.52
CA TYR A 416 -29.56 7.44 -13.68
C TYR A 416 -30.99 7.47 -14.25
N PRO A 417 -31.19 7.96 -15.49
CA PRO A 417 -32.52 8.08 -16.10
C PRO A 417 -33.20 6.72 -16.29
N GLN A 418 -32.45 5.61 -16.37
CA GLN A 418 -33.00 4.25 -16.44
C GLN A 418 -33.82 3.85 -15.21
N TYR A 419 -33.62 4.54 -14.07
CA TYR A 419 -34.37 4.33 -12.83
C TYR A 419 -35.49 5.36 -12.61
N SER A 420 -35.71 6.28 -13.56
CA SER A 420 -36.71 7.36 -13.46
C SER A 420 -38.10 6.90 -13.03
N LYS A 421 -38.58 5.77 -13.58
CA LYS A 421 -39.86 5.15 -13.23
C LYS A 421 -40.01 4.71 -11.77
N TYR A 422 -38.92 4.66 -11.01
CA TYR A 422 -38.92 4.29 -9.59
C TYR A 422 -38.76 5.51 -8.66
N PHE A 423 -38.55 6.71 -9.19
CA PHE A 423 -38.37 7.93 -8.39
C PHE A 423 -39.69 8.54 -7.90
N THR A 424 -40.81 8.15 -8.51
CA THR A 424 -42.15 8.61 -8.15
C THR A 424 -42.75 7.71 -7.08
N LYS A 425 -43.43 8.30 -6.09
CA LYS A 425 -44.21 7.52 -5.11
C LYS A 425 -45.30 6.73 -5.87
N PRO A 426 -45.57 5.47 -5.52
CA PRO A 426 -46.83 4.85 -5.91
C PRO A 426 -47.97 5.73 -5.39
N GLN A 427 -48.97 5.99 -6.23
CA GLN A 427 -50.24 6.59 -5.81
C GLN A 427 -50.89 5.76 -4.71
#